data_AF-A0A0S1X8V6-F1
#
_entry.id   AF-A0A0S1X8V6-F1
#
_cell.length_a   1.000
_cell.length_b   1.000
_cell.length_c   1.000
_cell.angle_alpha   90.00
_cell.angle_beta   90.00
_cell.angle_gamma   90.00
#
_symmetry.space_group_name_H-M   'P 1'
#
loop_
_entity.id
_entity.type
_entity.pdbx_description
1 polymer ?
#
loop_
_entity_poly.entity_id
_entity_poly.type
_entity_poly.pdbx_seq_one_letter_code
_entity_poly.pdbx_strand_id
1 'polypeptide(L)'
;MLSLIFGTVNPQFGFRFALLYWLIMSPYLLYLYDRDKDALIKKYGWRKGRGVALRLLFARYFIAGIAPTAATVEKYFGENIPLLLRLGLIWAVIYAKVLADANHPEVPHYWVMKLMGGAV
;
A
#
# COMPACT_ATOMS: atom_id res chain seq x y z
N MET A 1 -3.59 12.20 26.48
CA MET A 1 -4.80 11.81 25.72
C MET A 1 -4.50 11.27 24.31
N LEU A 2 -3.33 11.54 23.71
CA LEU A 2 -2.84 10.82 22.52
C LEU A 2 -2.28 9.41 22.83
N SER A 3 -1.84 9.20 24.06
CA SER A 3 -1.41 7.92 24.64
C SER A 3 -2.53 6.88 24.80
N LEU A 4 -3.77 7.19 24.40
CA LEU A 4 -4.90 6.24 24.36
C LEU A 4 -5.27 5.83 22.93
N ILE A 5 -4.84 6.59 21.92
CA ILE A 5 -4.99 6.25 20.50
C ILE A 5 -3.73 5.51 20.00
N PHE A 6 -2.56 5.90 20.51
CA PHE A 6 -1.26 5.22 20.33
C PHE A 6 -0.83 4.45 21.57
N GLY A 7 -1.78 4.09 22.44
CA GLY A 7 -1.46 3.56 23.75
C GLY A 7 -0.75 2.24 23.70
N THR A 8 0.56 2.25 23.97
CA THR A 8 1.41 1.12 24.37
C THR A 8 0.89 -0.22 23.88
N VAL A 9 0.67 -0.32 22.56
CA VAL A 9 0.20 -1.56 21.98
C VAL A 9 1.45 -2.40 21.93
N ASN A 10 1.60 -3.30 22.91
CA ASN A 10 2.74 -4.21 23.00
C ASN A 10 3.16 -4.59 21.57
N PRO A 11 4.39 -4.27 21.13
CA PRO A 11 4.80 -4.44 19.74
C PRO A 11 4.49 -5.84 19.21
N GLN A 12 4.50 -6.85 20.08
CA GLN A 12 4.10 -8.23 19.75
C GLN A 12 2.64 -8.35 19.28
N PHE A 13 1.72 -7.56 19.83
CA PHE A 13 0.34 -7.48 19.36
C PHE A 13 0.26 -6.92 17.94
N GLY A 14 0.98 -5.84 17.63
CA GLY A 14 1.02 -5.27 16.27
C GLY A 14 1.56 -6.27 15.23
N PHE A 15 2.63 -7.00 15.56
CA PHE A 15 3.16 -8.06 14.71
C PHE A 15 2.19 -9.24 14.52
N ARG A 16 1.57 -9.72 15.60
CA ARG A 16 0.61 -10.84 15.54
C ARG A 16 -0.65 -10.46 14.77
N PHE A 17 -1.17 -9.25 14.98
CA PHE A 17 -2.32 -8.72 14.26
C PHE A 17 -2.04 -8.60 12.77
N ALA A 18 -0.85 -8.12 12.39
CA ALA A 18 -0.43 -8.03 10.98
C ALA A 18 -0.41 -9.40 10.29
N LEU A 19 0.18 -10.40 10.95
CA LEU A 19 0.24 -11.77 10.43
C LEU A 19 -1.15 -12.41 10.31
N LEU A 20 -2.01 -12.22 11.32
CA LEU A 20 -3.40 -12.68 11.30
C LEU A 20 -4.19 -12.00 10.19
N TYR A 21 -4.05 -10.68 10.04
CA TYR A 21 -4.68 -9.93 8.96
C TYR A 21 -4.23 -10.46 7.60
N TRP A 22 -2.93 -10.66 7.38
CA TRP A 22 -2.42 -11.23 6.13
C TRP A 22 -2.96 -12.63 5.85
N LEU A 23 -2.99 -13.51 6.85
CA LEU A 23 -3.52 -14.87 6.68
C LEU A 23 -5.02 -14.88 6.35
N ILE A 24 -5.81 -14.11 7.10
CA ILE A 24 -7.28 -14.09 6.95
C ILE A 24 -7.69 -13.36 5.67
N MET A 25 -7.02 -12.24 5.36
CA MET A 25 -7.36 -11.45 4.18
C MET A 25 -6.79 -12.01 2.89
N SER A 26 -5.72 -12.83 2.92
CA SER A 26 -5.14 -13.41 1.70
C SER A 26 -6.16 -14.10 0.77
N PRO A 27 -7.03 -15.02 1.23
CA PRO A 27 -8.03 -15.64 0.36
C PRO A 27 -8.99 -14.60 -0.25
N TYR A 28 -9.41 -13.59 0.53
CA TYR A 28 -10.28 -12.52 0.05
C TYR A 28 -9.59 -11.61 -0.99
N LEU A 29 -8.33 -11.24 -0.74
CA LEU A 29 -7.53 -10.41 -1.63
C LEU A 29 -7.22 -11.11 -2.95
N LEU A 30 -6.94 -12.41 -2.91
CA LEU A 30 -6.74 -13.24 -4.09
C LEU A 30 -8.04 -13.43 -4.88
N TYR A 31 -9.18 -13.62 -4.19
CA TYR A 31 -10.49 -13.67 -4.82
C TYR A 31 -10.83 -12.37 -5.56
N LEU A 32 -10.58 -11.21 -4.93
CA LEU A 32 -10.77 -9.92 -5.59
C LEU A 32 -9.78 -9.74 -6.75
N TYR A 33 -8.53 -10.17 -6.60
CA TYR A 33 -7.55 -10.09 -7.67
C TYR A 33 -8.01 -10.87 -8.90
N ASP A 34 -8.54 -12.09 -8.74
CA ASP A 34 -8.94 -12.89 -9.89
C ASP A 34 -10.10 -12.23 -10.66
N ARG A 35 -11.09 -11.68 -9.93
CA ARG A 35 -12.19 -10.90 -10.52
C ARG A 35 -11.70 -9.63 -11.21
N ASP A 36 -10.83 -8.86 -10.55
CA ASP A 36 -10.31 -7.62 -11.09
C ASP A 36 -9.42 -7.86 -12.31
N LYS A 37 -8.61 -8.92 -12.28
CA LYS A 37 -7.69 -9.32 -13.36
C LYS A 37 -8.45 -9.54 -14.65
N ASP A 38 -9.55 -10.29 -14.63
CA ASP A 38 -10.32 -10.59 -15.84
C ASP A 38 -11.01 -9.33 -16.39
N ALA A 39 -11.58 -8.49 -15.51
CA ALA A 39 -12.18 -7.22 -15.90
C ALA A 39 -11.13 -6.25 -16.51
N LEU A 40 -9.95 -6.17 -15.91
CA LEU A 40 -8.87 -5.29 -16.35
C LEU A 40 -8.19 -5.78 -17.62
N ILE A 41 -8.02 -7.09 -17.80
CA ILE A 41 -7.52 -7.67 -19.06
C ILE A 41 -8.49 -7.38 -20.19
N LYS A 42 -9.80 -7.50 -19.95
CA LYS A 42 -10.82 -7.20 -20.95
C LYS A 42 -10.81 -5.71 -21.36
N LYS A 43 -10.53 -4.80 -20.43
CA LYS A 43 -10.51 -3.35 -20.67
C LYS A 43 -9.20 -2.84 -21.30
N TYR A 44 -8.06 -3.33 -20.83
CA TYR A 44 -6.73 -2.79 -21.15
C TYR A 44 -5.83 -3.72 -21.97
N GLY A 45 -6.32 -4.92 -22.30
CA GLY A 45 -5.55 -5.98 -22.93
C GLY A 45 -4.66 -6.74 -21.96
N TRP A 46 -4.19 -7.91 -22.37
CA TRP A 46 -3.47 -8.86 -21.49
C TRP A 46 -2.29 -8.23 -20.74
N ARG A 47 -1.41 -7.53 -21.47
CA ARG A 47 -0.15 -7.02 -20.90
C ARG A 47 -0.36 -5.88 -19.90
N LYS A 48 -1.23 -4.91 -20.22
CA LYS A 48 -1.50 -3.76 -19.33
C LYS A 48 -2.47 -4.13 -18.21
N GLY A 49 -3.54 -4.87 -18.51
CA GLY A 49 -4.55 -5.28 -17.53
C GLY A 49 -3.97 -6.14 -16.40
N ARG A 50 -3.08 -7.10 -16.73
CA ARG A 50 -2.37 -7.90 -15.71
C ARG A 50 -1.46 -7.06 -14.83
N GLY A 51 -0.78 -6.06 -15.40
CA GLY A 51 0.07 -5.13 -14.65
C GLY A 51 -0.74 -4.29 -13.65
N VAL A 52 -1.90 -3.78 -14.06
CA VAL A 52 -2.81 -3.02 -13.20
C VAL A 52 -3.38 -3.88 -12.07
N ALA A 53 -3.81 -5.11 -12.38
CA ALA A 53 -4.34 -6.04 -11.38
C ALA A 53 -3.29 -6.38 -10.31
N LEU A 54 -2.03 -6.59 -10.71
CA LEU A 54 -0.93 -6.83 -9.78
C LEU A 54 -0.62 -5.62 -8.89
N ARG A 55 -0.70 -4.40 -9.44
CA ARG A 55 -0.53 -3.16 -8.65
C ARG A 55 -1.64 -3.00 -7.61
N LEU A 56 -2.90 -3.29 -7.99
CA LEU A 56 -4.04 -3.31 -7.07
C LEU A 56 -3.88 -4.35 -5.97
N LEU A 57 -3.45 -5.57 -6.32
CA LEU A 57 -3.14 -6.61 -5.33
C LEU A 57 -2.05 -6.16 -4.37
N PHE A 58 -0.96 -5.59 -4.89
CA PHE A 58 0.12 -5.04 -4.09
C PHE A 58 -0.37 -3.95 -3.14
N ALA A 59 -1.16 -2.98 -3.62
CA ALA A 59 -1.71 -1.91 -2.79
C ALA A 59 -2.53 -2.45 -1.61
N ARG A 60 -3.32 -3.51 -1.83
CA ARG A 60 -4.14 -4.13 -0.80
C ARG A 60 -3.31 -4.84 0.26
N TYR A 61 -2.26 -5.56 -0.14
CA TYR A 61 -1.29 -6.15 0.79
C TYR A 61 -0.43 -5.10 1.51
N PHE A 62 -0.16 -3.98 0.84
CA PHE A 62 0.66 -2.89 1.37
C PHE A 62 0.00 -2.20 2.57
N ILE A 63 -1.32 -2.08 2.64
CA ILE A 63 -2.01 -1.49 3.81
C ILE A 63 -1.69 -2.26 5.10
N ALA A 64 -1.61 -3.58 4.99
CA ALA A 64 -1.36 -4.45 6.14
C ALA A 64 0.08 -4.36 6.67
N GLY A 65 1.01 -3.81 5.89
CA GLY A 65 2.39 -3.53 6.33
C GLY A 65 2.51 -2.35 7.29
N ILE A 66 1.47 -1.51 7.45
CA ILE A 66 1.49 -0.35 8.35
C ILE A 66 1.64 -0.78 9.81
N ALA A 67 0.82 -1.74 10.24
CA ALA A 67 0.81 -2.24 11.62
C ALA A 67 2.17 -2.83 12.08
N PRO A 68 2.83 -3.74 11.34
CA PRO A 68 4.12 -4.28 11.75
C PRO A 68 5.24 -3.24 11.64
N THR A 69 5.20 -2.30 10.68
CA THR A 69 6.18 -1.21 10.61
C THR A 69 6.06 -0.27 11.80
N ALA A 70 4.85 0.13 12.19
CA ALA A 70 4.62 0.95 13.38
C ALA A 70 5.09 0.22 14.66
N ALA A 71 4.75 -1.06 14.81
CA ALA A 71 5.20 -1.88 15.94
C ALA A 71 6.73 -2.04 16.00
N THR A 72 7.39 -2.17 14.84
CA THR A 72 8.86 -2.22 14.76
C THR A 72 9.48 -0.92 15.27
N VAL A 73 8.95 0.21 14.82
CA VAL A 73 9.45 1.53 15.23
C VAL A 73 9.30 1.72 16.73
N GLU A 74 8.13 1.38 17.27
CA GLU A 74 7.87 1.46 18.72
C GLU A 74 8.83 0.57 19.51
N LYS A 75 9.11 -0.65 19.03
CA LYS A 75 10.03 -1.60 19.68
C LYS A 75 11.48 -1.11 19.73
N TYR A 76 11.99 -0.52 18.64
CA TYR A 76 13.42 -0.18 18.51
C TYR A 76 13.73 1.28 18.84
N PHE A 77 12.75 2.19 18.71
CA PHE A 77 12.95 3.63 18.89
C PHE A 77 12.02 4.24 19.96
N GLY A 78 11.20 3.43 20.64
CA GLY A 78 10.19 3.88 21.59
C GLY A 78 9.04 4.64 20.90
N GLU A 79 8.27 5.41 21.69
CA GLU A 79 7.18 6.27 21.19
C GLU A 79 7.71 7.51 20.42
N ASN A 80 8.51 7.29 19.38
CA ASN A 80 9.05 8.35 18.53
C ASN A 80 7.99 8.83 17.53
N ILE A 81 7.08 9.66 18.02
CA ILE A 81 5.95 10.23 17.25
C ILE A 81 6.42 10.89 15.94
N PRO A 82 7.49 11.72 15.90
CA PRO A 82 8.00 12.28 14.65
C PRO A 82 8.41 11.24 13.61
N LEU A 83 9.02 10.12 14.03
CA LEU A 83 9.44 9.05 13.15
C LEU A 83 8.24 8.29 12.59
N LEU A 84 7.26 7.98 13.43
CA LEU A 84 5.99 7.35 13.01
C LEU A 84 5.23 8.23 12.01
N LEU A 85 5.15 9.55 12.24
CA LEU A 85 4.52 10.49 11.32
C LEU A 85 5.22 10.53 9.95
N ARG A 86 6.55 10.57 9.92
CA ARG A 86 7.32 10.53 8.66
C ARG A 86 7.08 9.23 7.89
N LEU A 87 7.11 8.10 8.58
CA LEU A 87 6.86 6.80 7.97
C LEU A 87 5.42 6.69 7.45
N GLY A 88 4.43 7.17 8.21
CA GLY A 88 3.04 7.23 7.77
C GLY A 88 2.87 8.09 6.51
N LEU A 89 3.57 9.22 6.43
CA LEU A 89 3.53 10.09 5.25
C LEU A 89 4.17 9.43 4.02
N ILE A 90 5.32 8.78 4.19
CA ILE A 90 5.96 7.98 3.12
C ILE A 90 5.00 6.87 2.66
N TRP A 91 4.36 6.17 3.60
CA TRP A 91 3.40 5.10 3.30
C TRP A 91 2.21 5.61 2.50
N ALA A 92 1.64 6.74 2.91
CA ALA A 92 0.50 7.37 2.23
C ALA A 92 0.87 7.78 0.79
N VAL A 93 2.06 8.35 0.58
CA VAL A 93 2.55 8.74 -0.75
C VAL A 93 2.74 7.51 -1.64
N ILE A 94 3.35 6.44 -1.14
CA ILE A 94 3.54 5.19 -1.90
C ILE A 94 2.17 4.59 -2.25
N TYR A 95 1.27 4.49 -1.27
CA TYR A 95 -0.06 3.93 -1.46
C TYR A 95 -0.87 4.73 -2.50
N ALA A 96 -0.90 6.07 -2.38
CA ALA A 96 -1.58 6.95 -3.32
C ALA A 96 -1.01 6.79 -4.74
N LYS A 97 0.32 6.66 -4.87
CA LYS A 97 0.96 6.44 -6.17
C LYS A 97 0.55 5.11 -6.79
N VAL A 98 0.61 4.01 -6.03
CA VAL A 98 0.22 2.68 -6.54
C VAL A 98 -1.27 2.66 -6.94
N LEU A 99 -2.13 3.34 -6.18
CA LEU A 99 -3.56 3.45 -6.49
C LEU A 99 -3.82 4.29 -7.75
N ALA A 100 -3.12 5.42 -7.88
CA ALA A 100 -3.20 6.27 -9.08
C ALA A 100 -2.73 5.52 -10.33
N ASP A 101 -1.62 4.79 -10.21
CA ASP A 101 -1.05 3.95 -11.27
C ASP A 101 -1.95 2.78 -11.68
N ALA A 102 -2.85 2.36 -10.78
CA ALA A 102 -3.84 1.33 -11.07
C ALA A 102 -5.13 1.91 -11.69
N ASN A 103 -5.56 3.09 -11.24
CA ASN A 103 -6.79 3.73 -11.72
C ASN A 103 -6.60 4.47 -13.06
N HIS A 104 -5.40 4.97 -13.35
CA HIS A 104 -5.08 5.74 -14.55
C HIS A 104 -3.81 5.21 -15.24
N PRO A 105 -3.83 3.99 -15.81
CA PRO A 105 -2.66 3.38 -16.44
C PRO A 105 -2.20 4.07 -17.73
N GLU A 106 -3.05 4.97 -18.27
CA GLU A 106 -2.83 5.68 -19.53
C GLU A 106 -2.38 7.14 -19.36
N VAL A 107 -2.27 7.66 -18.14
CA VAL A 107 -1.67 8.98 -17.91
C VAL A 107 -0.17 8.77 -17.69
N PRO A 108 0.70 9.20 -18.62
CA PRO A 108 2.13 9.22 -18.36
C PRO A 108 2.38 10.09 -17.14
N HIS A 109 3.15 9.57 -16.18
CA HIS A 109 3.53 10.32 -14.99
C HIS A 109 3.99 11.72 -15.40
N TYR A 110 3.43 12.78 -14.81
CA TYR A 110 3.84 14.16 -15.07
C TYR A 110 5.38 14.33 -14.98
N TRP A 111 6.01 13.61 -14.05
CA TRP A 111 7.47 13.56 -13.90
C TRP A 111 8.19 12.85 -15.06
N VAL A 112 7.57 11.83 -15.67
CA VAL A 112 8.08 11.15 -16.86
C VAL A 112 7.93 12.04 -18.09
N MET A 113 6.82 12.78 -18.24
CA MET A 113 6.70 13.81 -19.28
C MET A 113 7.74 14.93 -19.12
N LYS A 114 7.98 15.37 -17.87
CA LYS A 114 8.96 16.41 -17.54
C LYS A 114 10.41 15.95 -17.75
N LEU A 115 10.72 14.67 -17.55
CA LEU A 115 12.05 14.08 -17.79
C LEU A 115 12.29 13.68 -19.25
N MET A 116 11.24 13.33 -20.00
CA MET A 116 11.33 12.98 -21.43
C MET A 116 11.34 14.20 -22.37
N GLY A 117 11.45 15.42 -21.83
CA GLY A 117 11.58 16.63 -22.66
C GLY A 117 10.34 16.94 -23.50
N GLY A 118 9.14 16.65 -22.98
CA GLY A 118 7.89 17.06 -23.61
C GLY A 118 7.74 18.57 -23.53
N ALA A 119 8.26 19.25 -24.56
CA ALA A 119 8.06 20.67 -24.83
C ALA A 119 6.57 21.01 -24.87
N VAL A 120 6.21 22.09 -24.17
CA VAL A 120 5.19 23.03 -24.66
C VAL A 120 5.95 24.16 -25.32
#